data_AF-A0AAX2UFX4-F1
#
_entry.id   AF-A0AAX2UFX4-F1
#
_cell.length_a   1.000
_cell.length_b   1.000
_cell.length_c   1.000
_cell.angle_alpha   90.00
_cell.angle_beta   90.00
_cell.angle_gamma   90.00
#
_symmetry.space_group_name_H-M   'P 1'
#
loop_
_entity.id
_entity.type
_entity.pdbx_description
1 polymer ?
#
loop_
_entity_poly.entity_id
_entity_poly.type
_entity_poly.pdbx_seq_one_letter_code
_entity_poly.pdbx_strand_id
1 'polypeptide(L)'
;MMRIKFNGEVIETHFKTSGEFFKSVSQNESDVWIINGFATKDEVDLDEGDELFCIAKNTLPPPEALDAMMRARHTPKLHDKLKAAKVAVCGLGGLGSHIAIMLARSGLGGLKLIDFDVVE
;
A
#
# COMPACT_ATOMS: atom_id res chain seq x y z
N MET A 1 -19.85 -19.77 -4.38
CA MET A 1 -18.39 -19.65 -4.49
C MET A 1 -18.12 -18.43 -5.33
N MET A 2 -17.13 -17.64 -4.94
CA MET A 2 -16.68 -16.46 -5.67
C MET A 2 -15.16 -16.52 -5.84
N ARG A 3 -14.63 -15.90 -6.89
CA ARG A 3 -13.20 -15.76 -7.09
C ARG A 3 -12.76 -14.42 -6.55
N ILE A 4 -11.78 -14.45 -5.65
CA ILE A 4 -11.14 -13.26 -5.09
C ILE A 4 -9.64 -13.34 -5.39
N LYS A 5 -8.94 -12.23 -5.23
CA LYS A 5 -7.49 -12.17 -5.37
C LYS A 5 -6.86 -12.04 -3.98
N PHE A 6 -6.24 -13.09 -3.49
CA PHE A 6 -5.56 -13.09 -2.19
C PHE A 6 -4.05 -13.06 -2.35
N ASN A 7 -3.38 -12.07 -1.75
CA ASN A 7 -1.93 -11.89 -1.81
C ASN A 7 -1.34 -11.93 -3.24
N GLY A 8 -2.11 -11.49 -4.24
CA GLY A 8 -1.71 -11.49 -5.65
C GLY A 8 -2.27 -12.66 -6.48
N GLU A 9 -2.69 -13.75 -5.85
CA GLU A 9 -3.16 -14.96 -6.52
C GLU A 9 -4.69 -15.05 -6.55
N VAL A 10 -5.25 -15.54 -7.67
CA VAL A 10 -6.70 -15.74 -7.79
C VAL A 10 -7.08 -17.06 -7.12
N ILE A 11 -7.98 -17.01 -6.17
CA ILE A 11 -8.48 -18.18 -5.43
C ILE A 11 -10.01 -18.21 -5.44
N GLU A 12 -10.57 -19.42 -5.33
CA GLU A 12 -12.01 -19.60 -5.08
C GLU A 12 -12.28 -19.67 -3.58
N THR A 13 -13.23 -18.86 -3.12
CA THR A 13 -13.67 -18.82 -1.73
C THR A 13 -15.17 -19.07 -1.60
N HIS A 14 -15.55 -19.65 -0.46
CA HIS A 14 -16.93 -19.84 -0.05
C HIS A 14 -17.33 -18.86 1.07
N PHE A 15 -16.38 -18.14 1.64
CA PHE A 15 -16.62 -17.14 2.68
C PHE A 15 -17.39 -15.95 2.13
N LYS A 16 -18.29 -15.40 2.94
CA LYS A 16 -19.10 -14.23 2.57
C LYS A 16 -18.53 -12.93 3.11
N THR A 17 -17.78 -12.99 4.22
CA THR A 17 -17.21 -11.80 4.85
C THR A 17 -15.69 -11.87 4.90
N SER A 18 -15.08 -10.69 4.89
CA SER A 18 -13.63 -10.52 5.04
C SER A 18 -13.13 -11.09 6.37
N GLY A 19 -13.90 -10.93 7.45
CA GLY A 19 -13.57 -11.41 8.78
C GLY A 19 -13.45 -12.91 8.85
N GLU A 20 -14.41 -13.65 8.29
CA GLU A 20 -14.36 -15.12 8.19
C GLU A 20 -13.15 -15.58 7.37
N PHE A 21 -12.95 -14.96 6.19
CA PHE A 21 -11.84 -15.28 5.31
C PHE A 21 -10.50 -15.06 6.01
N PHE A 22 -10.24 -13.87 6.55
CA PHE A 22 -8.97 -13.55 7.17
C PHE A 22 -8.70 -14.37 8.43
N LYS A 23 -9.70 -14.72 9.23
CA LYS A 23 -9.52 -15.63 10.37
C LYS A 23 -9.08 -17.04 9.94
N SER A 24 -9.41 -17.46 8.72
CA SER A 24 -8.98 -18.76 8.19
C SER A 24 -7.52 -18.78 7.70
N VAL A 25 -6.97 -17.62 7.29
CA VAL A 25 -5.63 -17.51 6.69
C VAL A 25 -4.60 -16.77 7.54
N SER A 26 -5.05 -15.89 8.44
CA SER A 26 -4.20 -15.08 9.31
C SER A 26 -3.63 -15.94 10.43
N GLN A 27 -2.30 -15.88 10.59
CA GLN A 27 -1.60 -16.66 11.60
C GLN A 27 -1.55 -15.94 12.96
N ASN A 28 -1.74 -14.62 12.95
CA ASN A 28 -1.64 -13.78 14.14
C ASN A 28 -2.74 -12.71 14.14
N GLU A 29 -3.37 -12.48 15.29
CA GLU A 29 -4.40 -11.43 15.43
C GLU A 29 -3.88 -10.04 15.04
N SER A 30 -2.57 -9.81 15.19
CA SER A 30 -1.92 -8.55 14.89
C SER A 30 -1.65 -8.29 13.41
N ASP A 31 -1.92 -9.25 12.52
CA ASP A 31 -1.73 -9.09 11.07
C ASP A 31 -2.58 -7.94 10.52
N VAL A 32 -2.04 -7.20 9.56
CA VAL A 32 -2.76 -6.14 8.86
C VAL A 32 -3.56 -6.77 7.72
N TRP A 33 -4.87 -6.57 7.75
CA TRP A 33 -5.77 -6.98 6.67
C TRP A 33 -6.06 -5.79 5.77
N ILE A 34 -5.98 -6.01 4.46
CA ILE A 34 -6.24 -5.00 3.45
C ILE A 34 -7.30 -5.54 2.51
N ILE A 35 -8.33 -4.74 2.25
CA ILE A 35 -9.42 -5.04 1.33
C ILE A 35 -9.48 -3.90 0.32
N ASN A 36 -9.29 -4.20 -0.97
CA ASN A 36 -9.32 -3.24 -2.07
C ASN A 36 -8.45 -2.00 -1.82
N GLY A 37 -7.28 -2.21 -1.20
CA GLY A 37 -6.31 -1.16 -0.84
C GLY A 37 -6.59 -0.42 0.48
N PHE A 38 -7.67 -0.73 1.20
CA PHE A 38 -7.96 -0.16 2.51
C PHE A 38 -7.55 -1.11 3.63
N ALA A 39 -6.66 -0.67 4.52
CA ALA A 39 -6.31 -1.43 5.71
C ALA A 39 -7.44 -1.31 6.74
N THR A 40 -8.10 -2.43 7.07
CA THR A 40 -9.20 -2.48 8.05
C THR A 40 -9.29 -3.85 8.72
N LYS A 41 -9.77 -3.87 9.97
CA LYS A 41 -10.17 -5.08 10.70
C LYS A 41 -11.69 -5.25 10.73
N ASP A 42 -12.42 -4.34 10.10
CA ASP A 42 -13.87 -4.39 10.04
C ASP A 42 -14.32 -5.55 9.16
N GLU A 43 -15.44 -6.13 9.54
CA GLU A 43 -16.08 -7.19 8.77
C GLU A 43 -16.87 -6.56 7.62
N VAL A 44 -16.46 -6.88 6.40
CA VAL A 44 -17.03 -6.36 5.16
C VAL A 44 -17.48 -7.54 4.30
N ASP A 45 -18.62 -7.40 3.63
CA ASP A 45 -19.06 -8.39 2.65
C ASP A 45 -18.06 -8.47 1.49
N LEU A 46 -17.72 -9.68 1.06
CA LEU A 46 -16.83 -9.93 -0.06
C LEU A 46 -17.62 -10.04 -1.35
N ASP A 47 -17.10 -9.40 -2.40
CA ASP A 47 -17.62 -9.46 -3.75
C ASP A 47 -16.66 -10.19 -4.70
N GLU A 48 -17.19 -10.70 -5.81
CA GLU A 48 -16.39 -11.32 -6.88
C GLU A 48 -15.34 -10.32 -7.40
N GLY A 49 -14.08 -10.74 -7.38
CA GLY A 49 -12.95 -9.94 -7.85
C GLY A 49 -12.28 -9.07 -6.80
N ASP A 50 -12.74 -9.08 -5.55
CA ASP A 50 -12.10 -8.34 -4.46
C ASP A 50 -10.62 -8.70 -4.30
N GLU A 51 -9.81 -7.69 -3.99
CA GLU A 51 -8.39 -7.84 -3.75
C GLU A 51 -8.10 -7.76 -2.24
N LEU A 52 -7.61 -8.87 -1.68
CA LEU A 52 -7.32 -9.03 -0.27
C LEU A 52 -5.82 -9.25 -0.05
N PHE A 53 -5.27 -8.59 0.97
CA PHE A 53 -3.92 -8.87 1.47
C PHE A 53 -3.94 -9.11 2.97
N CYS A 54 -3.15 -10.08 3.41
CA CYS A 54 -2.85 -10.31 4.82
C CYS A 54 -1.34 -10.17 5.02
N ILE A 55 -0.92 -9.18 5.81
CA ILE A 55 0.48 -8.81 5.99
C ILE A 55 0.84 -8.90 7.47
N ALA A 56 1.93 -9.59 7.78
CA ALA A 56 2.41 -9.69 9.15
C ALA A 56 2.77 -8.31 9.72
N LYS A 57 2.43 -8.07 10.98
CA LYS A 57 2.75 -6.79 11.64
C LYS A 57 4.26 -6.52 11.58
N ASN A 58 4.61 -5.24 11.39
CA ASN A 58 5.99 -4.75 11.30
C ASN A 58 6.79 -5.31 10.10
N THR A 59 6.12 -5.87 9.09
CA THR A 59 6.77 -6.24 7.83
C THR A 59 6.42 -5.25 6.73
N LEU A 60 7.35 -5.08 5.78
CA LEU A 60 7.07 -4.29 4.60
C LEU A 60 6.05 -5.06 3.75
N PRO A 61 4.93 -4.44 3.33
CA PRO A 61 4.01 -5.05 2.39
C PRO A 61 4.73 -5.42 1.09
N PRO A 62 4.29 -6.48 0.39
CA PRO A 62 4.76 -6.74 -0.96
C PRO A 62 4.48 -5.52 -1.87
N PRO A 63 5.31 -5.26 -2.90
CA PRO A 63 5.16 -4.08 -3.76
C PRO A 63 3.75 -3.89 -4.32
N GLU A 64 3.07 -4.97 -4.67
CA GLU A 64 1.72 -4.97 -5.22
C GLU A 64 0.68 -4.50 -4.20
N ALA A 65 0.79 -4.95 -2.95
CA ALA A 65 -0.08 -4.51 -1.86
C ALA A 65 0.18 -3.04 -1.52
N LEU A 66 1.45 -2.62 -1.50
CA LEU A 66 1.81 -1.23 -1.30
C LEU A 66 1.22 -0.33 -2.40
N ASP A 67 1.33 -0.75 -3.66
CA ASP A 67 0.78 -0.04 -4.80
C ASP A 67 -0.75 0.04 -4.75
N ALA A 68 -1.42 -1.05 -4.38
CA ALA A 68 -2.87 -1.08 -4.17
C ALA A 68 -3.31 -0.08 -3.08
N MET A 69 -2.62 -0.05 -1.93
CA MET A 69 -2.90 0.90 -0.85
C MET A 69 -2.72 2.36 -1.29
N MET A 70 -1.63 2.65 -1.99
CA MET A 70 -1.35 4.01 -2.47
C MET A 70 -2.39 4.44 -3.52
N ARG A 71 -2.81 3.54 -4.41
CA ARG A 71 -3.90 3.79 -5.36
C ARG A 71 -5.22 4.09 -4.66
N ALA A 72 -5.61 3.31 -3.65
CA ALA A 72 -6.86 3.50 -2.92
C ALA A 72 -6.92 4.85 -2.17
N ARG A 73 -5.77 5.40 -1.76
CA ARG A 73 -5.68 6.72 -1.12
C ARG A 73 -5.82 7.90 -2.10
N HIS A 74 -5.59 7.68 -3.39
CA HIS A 74 -5.53 8.74 -4.38
C HIS A 74 -6.72 8.69 -5.35
N THR A 75 -7.06 9.84 -5.93
CA THR A 75 -8.05 9.91 -7.01
C THR A 75 -7.58 9.06 -8.20
N PRO A 76 -8.48 8.39 -8.94
CA PRO A 76 -8.11 7.61 -10.12
C PRO A 76 -7.18 8.39 -11.06
N LYS A 77 -6.13 7.74 -11.56
CA LYS A 77 -5.06 8.28 -12.43
C LYS A 77 -4.02 9.20 -11.77
N LEU A 78 -4.21 9.65 -10.53
CA LEU A 78 -3.20 10.49 -9.85
C LEU A 78 -1.98 9.65 -9.43
N HIS A 79 -2.22 8.48 -8.85
CA HIS A 79 -1.17 7.56 -8.42
C HIS A 79 -0.24 7.21 -9.58
N ASP A 80 -0.79 6.84 -10.74
CA ASP A 80 0.01 6.45 -11.91
C ASP A 80 0.92 7.59 -12.39
N LYS A 81 0.43 8.83 -12.35
CA LYS A 81 1.24 10.01 -12.69
C LYS A 81 2.37 10.23 -11.68
N LEU A 82 2.09 10.11 -10.38
CA LEU A 82 3.11 10.27 -9.33
C LEU A 82 4.17 9.16 -9.41
N LYS A 83 3.75 7.93 -9.66
CA LYS A 83 4.63 6.77 -9.85
C LYS A 83 5.53 6.89 -11.09
N ALA A 84 5.08 7.58 -12.13
CA ALA A 84 5.91 7.85 -13.31
C ALA A 84 6.81 9.08 -13.13
N ALA A 85 6.45 10.00 -12.24
CA ALA A 85 7.16 11.26 -12.06
C ALA A 85 8.50 11.08 -11.33
N LYS A 86 9.44 11.95 -11.68
CA LYS A 86 10.77 12.03 -11.07
C LYS A 86 11.07 13.47 -10.70
N VAL A 87 11.50 13.71 -9.47
CA VAL A 87 11.82 15.06 -8.96
C VAL A 87 13.22 15.06 -8.39
N ALA A 88 13.98 16.12 -8.65
CA ALA A 88 15.24 16.38 -7.98
C ALA A 88 15.05 17.45 -6.90
N VAL A 89 15.61 17.21 -5.71
CA VAL A 89 15.69 18.19 -4.62
C VAL A 89 17.15 18.52 -4.41
N CYS A 90 17.51 19.78 -4.67
CA CYS A 90 18.87 20.31 -4.52
C CYS A 90 18.94 21.16 -3.25
N GLY A 91 19.77 20.74 -2.29
CA GLY A 91 19.85 21.25 -0.93
C GLY A 91 18.86 20.53 -0.01
N LEU A 92 19.37 19.89 1.05
CA LEU A 92 18.63 19.09 2.03
C LEU A 92 18.71 19.69 3.44
N GLY A 93 18.81 21.02 3.53
CA GLY A 93 18.59 21.76 4.78
C GLY A 93 17.12 21.69 5.25
N GLY A 94 16.74 22.62 6.13
CA GLY A 94 15.40 22.59 6.78
C GLY A 94 14.20 22.51 5.82
N LEU A 95 14.29 23.12 4.63
CA LEU A 95 13.21 23.07 3.63
C LEU A 95 13.28 21.82 2.75
N GLY A 96 14.45 21.56 2.17
CA GLY A 96 14.63 20.48 1.21
C GLY A 96 14.33 19.11 1.80
N SER A 97 14.76 18.86 3.03
CA SER A 97 14.47 17.63 3.76
C SER A 97 12.97 17.41 3.97
N HIS A 98 12.22 18.44 4.37
CA HIS A 98 10.78 18.35 4.53
C HIS A 98 10.07 18.08 3.20
N ILE A 99 10.47 18.78 2.13
CA ILE A 99 9.91 18.58 0.78
C ILE A 99 10.19 17.16 0.28
N ALA A 100 11.41 16.66 0.46
CA ALA A 100 11.79 15.30 0.07
C ALA A 100 10.90 14.24 0.75
N ILE A 101 10.69 14.37 2.07
CA ILE A 101 9.82 13.47 2.83
C ILE A 101 8.37 13.56 2.34
N MET A 102 7.85 14.76 2.10
CA MET A 102 6.48 14.94 1.60
C MET A 102 6.29 14.29 0.22
N LEU A 103 7.23 14.50 -0.70
CA LEU A 103 7.21 13.88 -2.05
C LEU A 103 7.26 12.35 -1.97
N ALA A 104 8.11 11.80 -1.12
CA ALA A 104 8.20 10.35 -0.91
C ALA A 104 6.87 9.79 -0.37
N ARG A 105 6.26 10.46 0.62
CA ARG A 105 4.96 10.07 1.20
C ARG A 105 3.79 10.18 0.23
N SER A 106 3.89 11.05 -0.78
CA SER A 106 2.91 11.15 -1.86
C SER A 106 3.01 10.01 -2.87
N GLY A 107 4.01 9.12 -2.79
CA GLY A 107 4.16 8.02 -3.74
C GLY A 107 4.85 8.41 -5.04
N LEU A 108 5.75 9.40 -5.00
CA LEU A 108 6.58 9.76 -6.14
C LEU A 108 7.47 8.57 -6.55
N GLY A 109 7.51 8.25 -7.85
CA GLY A 109 8.25 7.09 -8.35
C GLY A 109 9.77 7.24 -8.35
N GLY A 110 10.29 8.47 -8.29
CA GLY A 110 11.72 8.71 -8.19
C GLY A 110 12.06 10.05 -7.59
N LEU A 111 12.95 10.03 -6.59
CA LEU A 111 13.45 11.23 -5.93
C LEU A 111 14.98 11.25 -6.02
N LYS A 112 15.54 12.31 -6.60
CA LYS A 112 16.98 12.54 -6.67
C LYS A 112 17.36 13.61 -5.67
N LEU A 113 18.07 13.22 -4.61
CA LEU A 113 18.53 14.15 -3.57
C LEU A 113 19.96 14.57 -3.87
N ILE A 114 20.23 15.87 -3.86
CA ILE A 114 21.55 16.44 -4.16
C ILE A 114 21.88 17.42 -3.05
N ASP A 115 22.93 17.13 -2.28
CA ASP A 115 23.49 18.04 -1.28
C ASP A 115 25.02 17.92 -1.31
N PHE A 116 25.69 19.01 -0.95
CA PHE A 116 27.15 19.07 -0.81
C PHE A 116 27.60 19.23 0.65
N ASP A 117 26.65 19.41 1.57
CA ASP A 117 26.93 19.52 3.00
C ASP A 117 27.10 18.14 3.66
N VAL A 118 27.84 18.11 4.77
CA VAL A 118 27.98 16.93 5.66
C VAL A 118 27.11 17.16 6.89
N VAL A 119 26.41 16.12 7.34
CA VAL A 119 25.61 16.18 8.57
C VAL A 119 26.55 16.05 9.78
N GLU A 120 26.49 17.03 10.69
CA GLU A 120 27.23 17.06 11.97
C GLU A 120 26.51 16.27 13.08
#